data_AF-A0A133LP43-F1
#
_entry.id   AF-A0A133LP43-F1
#
_cell.length_a   1.000
_cell.length_b   1.000
_cell.length_c   1.000
_cell.angle_alpha   90.00
_cell.angle_beta   90.00
_cell.angle_gamma   90.00
#
_symmetry.space_group_name_H-M   'P 1'
#
loop_
_entity.id
_entity.type
_entity.pdbx_description
1 polymer ?
#
loop_
_entity_poly.entity_id
_entity_poly.type
_entity_poly.pdbx_seq_one_letter_code
_entity_poly.pdbx_strand_id
1 'polypeptide(L)' 'MMNKDEVGGNWKQFKGKVKEQWGKLTDDDMTVIEGKRDQLVGKVQERYGYAKDQAEKEVNDWEKRNDYRW' A
#
# COMPACT_ATOMS: atom_id res chain seq x y z
N MET A 1 6.27 22.62 10.64
CA MET A 1 5.42 21.75 11.47
C MET A 1 4.42 21.10 10.53
N MET A 2 4.61 19.83 10.18
CA MET A 2 3.60 19.07 9.44
C MET A 2 2.52 18.66 10.43
N ASN A 3 1.28 19.09 10.18
CA ASN A 3 0.15 18.81 11.05
C ASN A 3 -0.17 17.31 10.96
N LYS A 4 -0.34 16.65 12.11
CA LYS A 4 -0.76 15.24 12.20
C LYS A 4 -2.03 14.93 11.40
N ASP A 5 -2.86 15.94 11.13
CA ASP A 5 -4.08 15.85 10.35
C ASP A 5 -3.86 15.57 8.85
N GLU A 6 -2.79 16.09 8.25
CA GLU A 6 -2.44 15.80 6.85
C GLU A 6 -1.99 14.34 6.67
N VAL A 7 -1.25 13.82 7.66
CA VAL A 7 -0.79 12.42 7.68
C VAL A 7 -1.99 11.47 7.76
N GLY A 8 -2.99 11.78 8.59
CA GLY A 8 -4.22 11.00 8.72
C GLY A 8 -5.11 11.04 7.46
N GLY A 9 -5.25 12.21 6.83
CA GLY A 9 -6.01 12.38 5.59
C GLY A 9 -5.40 11.59 4.42
N ASN A 10 -4.08 11.71 4.24
CA ASN A 10 -3.35 10.98 3.20
C ASN A 10 -3.38 9.46 3.44
N TRP A 11 -3.37 9.03 4.70
CA TRP A 11 -3.46 7.62 5.04
C TRP A 11 -4.78 6.96 4.65
N LYS A 12 -5.90 7.67 4.83
CA LYS A 12 -7.23 7.16 4.43
C LYS A 12 -7.33 6.99 2.91
N GLN A 13 -6.79 7.95 2.15
CA GLN A 13 -6.76 7.87 0.69
C GLN A 13 -5.85 6.73 0.20
N PHE A 14 -4.68 6.56 0.83
CA PHE A 14 -3.78 5.45 0.57
C PHE A 14 -4.51 4.11 0.76
N LYS A 15 -5.15 3.89 1.92
CA LYS A 15 -5.92 2.66 2.20
C LYS A 15 -6.96 2.37 1.13
N GLY A 16 -7.69 3.39 0.69
CA GLY A 16 -8.68 3.25 -0.39
C GLY A 16 -8.06 2.74 -1.69
N LYS A 17 -7.05 3.46 -2.19
CA LYS A 17 -6.35 3.13 -3.43
C LYS A 17 -5.68 1.76 -3.41
N VAL A 18 -5.13 1.36 -2.26
CA VAL A 18 -4.50 0.04 -2.07
C VAL A 18 -5.57 -1.05 -2.10
N LYS A 19 -6.70 -0.87 -1.41
CA LYS A 19 -7.81 -1.84 -1.44
C LYS A 19 -8.48 -1.95 -2.81
N GLU A 20 -8.53 -0.86 -3.57
CA GLU A 20 -9.03 -0.88 -4.96
C GLU A 20 -8.16 -1.75 -5.86
N GLN A 21 -6.83 -1.68 -5.73
CA GLN A 21 -5.90 -2.52 -6.51
C GLN A 21 -5.84 -3.96 -5.98
N TRP A 22 -5.84 -4.12 -4.66
CA TRP A 22 -5.64 -5.40 -4.00
C TRP A 22 -6.77 -5.71 -3.01
N GLY A 23 -7.93 -6.12 -3.51
CA GLY A 23 -9.12 -6.42 -2.68
C GLY A 23 -8.95 -7.52 -1.62
N LYS A 24 -7.90 -8.36 -1.71
CA LYS A 24 -7.56 -9.34 -0.65
C LYS A 24 -6.86 -8.73 0.58
N LEU A 25 -6.37 -7.50 0.49
CA LEU A 25 -5.74 -6.83 1.63
C LEU A 25 -6.82 -6.29 2.58
N THR A 26 -6.68 -6.60 3.86
CA THR A 26 -7.64 -6.20 4.90
C THR A 26 -7.25 -4.89 5.57
N ASP A 27 -8.12 -4.34 6.43
CA ASP A 27 -7.78 -3.19 7.27
C ASP A 27 -6.62 -3.46 8.24
N ASP A 28 -6.49 -4.71 8.71
CA ASP A 28 -5.35 -5.13 9.53
C ASP A 28 -4.06 -5.10 8.73
N ASP A 29 -4.06 -5.62 7.49
CA ASP A 29 -2.89 -5.56 6.61
C ASP A 29 -2.48 -4.10 6.37
N MET A 30 -3.45 -3.21 6.14
CA MET A 30 -3.16 -1.79 5.98
C MET A 30 -2.50 -1.21 7.22
N THR A 31 -2.96 -1.59 8.40
CA THR A 31 -2.38 -1.12 9.67
C THR A 31 -0.93 -1.58 9.82
N VAL A 32 -0.60 -2.80 9.39
CA VAL A 32 0.78 -3.29 9.33
C VAL A 32 1.62 -2.55 8.28
N ILE A 33 1.00 -2.20 7.15
CA ILE A 33 1.69 -1.48 6.07
C ILE A 33 2.17 -0.12 6.53
N GLU A 34 1.34 0.64 7.26
CA GLU A 34 1.68 1.95 7.84
C GLU A 34 2.36 2.92 6.83
N GLY A 35 2.01 2.82 5.54
CA GLY A 35 2.57 3.63 4.46
C GLY A 35 3.95 3.20 3.96
N LYS A 36 4.48 2.09 4.47
CA LYS A 36 5.82 1.59 4.14
C LYS A 36 5.77 0.67 2.92
N ARG A 37 6.62 0.97 1.93
CA ARG A 37 6.81 0.16 0.71
C ARG A 37 6.96 -1.32 0.99
N ASP A 38 7.97 -1.67 1.78
CA ASP A 38 8.39 -3.05 1.96
C ASP A 38 7.30 -3.89 2.63
N GLN A 39 6.52 -3.26 3.51
CA GLN A 39 5.37 -3.90 4.13
C GLN A 39 4.24 -4.15 3.13
N LEU A 40 3.96 -3.20 2.22
CA LEU A 40 2.98 -3.40 1.15
C LEU A 40 3.41 -4.56 0.23
N VAL A 41 4.66 -4.56 -0.21
CA VAL A 41 5.23 -5.66 -1.02
C VAL A 41 5.12 -7.00 -0.27
N GLY A 42 5.47 -7.03 1.02
CA GLY A 42 5.34 -8.22 1.87
C GLY A 42 3.91 -8.74 1.92
N LYS A 43 2.93 -7.87 2.19
CA LYS A 43 1.52 -8.25 2.27
C LYS A 43 0.95 -8.69 0.94
N VAL A 44 1.38 -8.10 -0.17
CA VAL A 44 1.00 -8.54 -1.52
C VAL A 44 1.54 -9.95 -1.78
N GLN A 45 2.78 -10.26 -1.40
CA GLN A 45 3.30 -11.63 -1.48
C GLN A 45 2.47 -12.60 -0.64
N GLU A 46 2.20 -12.28 0.63
CA GLU A 46 1.47 -13.15 1.55
C GLU A 46 0.02 -13.43 1.10
N ARG A 47 -0.73 -12.40 0.68
CA ARG A 47 -2.16 -12.55 0.33
C ARG A 47 -2.40 -13.14 -1.05
N TYR A 48 -1.45 -12.97 -1.98
CA TYR A 48 -1.61 -13.41 -3.37
C TYR A 48 -0.70 -14.59 -3.75
N GLY A 49 0.24 -14.97 -2.89
CA GLY A 49 1.22 -16.03 -3.17
C GLY A 49 2.21 -15.63 -4.27
N TYR A 50 2.46 -14.33 -4.43
CA TYR A 50 3.37 -13.83 -5.45
C TYR A 50 4.83 -13.98 -5.03
N ALA A 51 5.69 -14.26 -6.01
CA ALA A 51 7.13 -14.08 -5.84
C ALA A 51 7.44 -12.59 -5.62
N LYS A 52 8.57 -12.32 -4.97
CA LYS A 52 9.01 -10.96 -4.63
C LYS A 52 9.01 -10.03 -5.85
N ASP A 53 9.62 -10.46 -6.96
CA ASP A 53 9.72 -9.63 -8.17
C ASP A 53 8.35 -9.24 -8.74
N GLN A 54 7.38 -10.17 -8.69
CA GLN A 54 6.02 -9.90 -9.16
C GLN A 54 5.30 -8.93 -8.22
N ALA A 55 5.43 -9.11 -6.90
CA ALA A 55 4.85 -8.18 -5.92
C ALA A 55 5.46 -6.77 -6.02
N GLU A 56 6.77 -6.68 -6.21
CA GLU A 56 7.45 -5.39 -6.42
C GLU A 56 7.01 -4.72 -7.72
N LYS A 57 6.81 -5.50 -8.79
CA LYS A 57 6.26 -4.98 -10.04
C LYS A 57 4.84 -4.45 -9.85
N GLU A 58 3.95 -5.20 -9.21
CA GLU A 58 2.58 -4.76 -8.92
C GLU A 58 2.55 -3.46 -8.11
N VAL A 59 3.39 -3.36 -7.08
CA VAL A 59 3.51 -2.17 -6.25
C VAL A 59 4.04 -0.99 -7.06
N ASN A 60 5.12 -1.18 -7.82
CA ASN A 60 5.68 -0.15 -8.71
C ASN A 60 4.65 0.36 -9.74
N ASP A 61 3.88 -0.54 -10.33
CA ASP A 61 2.85 -0.20 -11.31
C ASP A 61 1.67 0.55 -10.65
N TRP A 62 1.34 0.22 -9.41
CA TRP A 62 0.33 0.94 -8.62
C TRP A 62 0.79 2.35 -8.25
N GLU A 63 2.04 2.51 -7.82
CA GLU A 63 2.61 3.82 -7.46
C GLU A 63 2.57 4.80 -8.63
N LYS A 64 3.04 4.35 -9.81
CA LYS A 64 3.04 5.15 -11.04
C LYS A 64 1.64 5.60 -11.43
N ARG A 65 0.65 4.71 -11.30
CA ARG A 65 -0.76 5.02 -11.60
C ARG A 65 -1.36 6.04 -10.63
N ASN A 66 -0.86 6.09 -9.39
CA ASN A 66 -1.40 6.93 -8.34
C ASN A 66 -0.58 8.18 -8.04
N ASP A 67 0.54 8.39 -8.75
CA ASP A 67 1.63 9.34 -8.43
C ASP A 67 1.95 9.30 -6.92
N TYR A 68 1.95 8.08 -6.36
CA TYR A 68 2.17 7.91 -4.93
C TYR A 68 3.67 7.95 -4.66
N ARG A 69 4.03 8.74 -3.64
CA ARG A 69 5.40 8.84 -3.14
C ARG A 69 5.33 8.62 -1.64
N TRP A 70 6.02 7.58 -1.20
CA TRP A 70 6.35 7.28 0.19
C TRP A 70 7.32 8.30 0.79
#